data_AF-A0A3Q8U9W9-F1
#
_entry.id   AF-A0A3Q8U9W9-F1
#
_cell.length_a   1.000
_cell.length_b   1.000
_cell.length_c   1.000
_cell.angle_alpha   90.00
_cell.angle_beta   90.00
_cell.angle_gamma   90.00
#
_symmetry.space_group_name_H-M   'P 1'
#
loop_
_entity.id
_entity.type
_entity.pdbx_description
1 polymer ?
#
loop_
_entity_poly.entity_id
_entity_poly.type
_entity_poly.pdbx_seq_one_letter_code
_entity_poly.pdbx_strand_id
1 'polypeptide(L)'
;MLIMCILLGLLMLIFNKSYVLLTLMFMEFIALNVIYLYMSYYEIMSFNYWILIYMLIFMVCDAVLGLSLLIMMIRSYGHNYINLLFMTF
;
A
#
# COMPACT_ATOMS: atom_id res chain seq x y z
N MET A 1 1.75 -3.99 19.40
CA MET A 1 2.91 -3.58 18.57
C MET A 1 2.53 -3.37 17.11
N LEU A 2 1.93 -4.37 16.45
CA LEU A 2 1.50 -4.26 15.04
C LEU A 2 0.54 -3.09 14.76
N ILE A 3 -0.43 -2.86 15.65
CA ILE A 3 -1.37 -1.73 15.51
C ILE A 3 -0.61 -0.39 15.52
N MET A 4 0.45 -0.27 16.32
CA MET A 4 1.31 0.92 16.31
C MET A 4 2.08 1.04 14.99
N CYS A 5 2.57 -0.06 14.43
CA CYS A 5 3.22 -0.05 13.11
C CYS A 5 2.27 0.39 12.00
N ILE A 6 0.99 -0.02 12.05
CA ILE A 6 -0.03 0.42 11.09
C ILE A 6 -0.33 1.91 11.25
N LEU A 7 -0.49 2.39 12.49
CA LEU A 7 -0.69 3.81 12.78
C LEU A 7 0.51 4.66 12.29
N LEU A 8 1.74 4.21 12.55
CA LEU A 8 2.95 4.86 12.06
C LEU A 8 3.01 4.85 10.52
N GLY A 9 2.67 3.72 9.88
CA GLY A 9 2.59 3.63 8.42
C GLY A 9 1.57 4.61 7.83
N LEU A 10 0.38 4.71 8.43
CA LEU A 10 -0.66 5.67 8.04
C LEU A 10 -0.20 7.12 8.22
N LEU A 11 0.44 7.44 9.34
CA LEU A 11 1.01 8.77 9.58
C LEU A 11 2.05 9.12 8.52
N MET A 12 2.97 8.19 8.21
CA MET A 12 3.99 8.40 7.18
C MET A 12 3.38 8.61 5.79
N LEU A 13 2.24 7.97 5.49
CA LEU A 13 1.49 8.17 4.26
C LEU A 13 0.88 9.57 4.15
N ILE A 14 0.43 10.14 5.27
CA ILE A 14 -0.12 11.50 5.33
C ILE A 14 1.00 12.53 5.16
N PHE A 15 2.16 12.32 5.77
CA PHE A 15 3.27 13.29 5.76
C PHE A 15 4.12 13.24 4.48
N ASN A 16 4.28 12.07 3.83
CA ASN A 16 5.19 11.91 2.70
C ASN A 16 4.47 11.82 1.35
N LYS A 17 3.71 12.85 0.96
CA LYS A 17 2.97 12.88 -0.32
C LYS A 17 3.80 13.26 -1.55
N SER A 18 5.04 13.70 -1.36
CA SER A 18 5.88 14.27 -2.42
C SER A 18 6.40 13.23 -3.42
N TYR A 19 6.68 12.01 -2.97
CA TYR A 19 7.27 10.96 -3.79
C TYR A 19 6.29 9.81 -3.94
N VAL A 20 5.65 9.70 -5.11
CA VAL A 20 4.63 8.68 -5.41
C VAL A 20 5.15 7.25 -5.21
N LEU A 21 6.43 7.00 -5.53
CA LEU A 21 7.03 5.68 -5.29
C LEU A 21 7.11 5.35 -3.79
N LEU A 22 7.40 6.35 -2.96
CA LEU A 22 7.49 6.19 -1.50
C LEU A 22 6.10 5.94 -0.91
N THR A 23 5.05 6.59 -1.44
CA THR A 23 3.67 6.34 -1.01
C THR A 23 3.20 4.92 -1.37
N LEU A 24 3.61 4.40 -2.53
CA LEU A 24 3.35 3.00 -2.92
C LEU A 24 4.00 2.01 -1.95
N MET A 25 5.26 2.23 -1.57
CA MET A 25 5.96 1.38 -0.59
C MET A 25 5.28 1.38 0.79
N PHE A 26 4.76 2.53 1.24
CA PHE A 26 4.03 2.59 2.51
C PHE A 26 2.66 1.88 2.44
N MET A 27 1.97 1.91 1.30
CA MET A 27 0.71 1.16 1.12
C MET A 27 0.94 -0.36 1.20
N GLU A 28 2.00 -0.86 0.57
CA GLU A 28 2.37 -2.29 0.67
C GLU A 28 2.74 -2.68 2.11
N PHE A 29 3.48 -1.82 2.82
CA PHE A 29 3.83 -2.07 4.21
C PHE A 29 2.59 -2.16 5.12
N ILE A 30 1.62 -1.25 4.97
CA ILE A 30 0.38 -1.29 5.75
C ILE A 30 -0.39 -2.58 5.49
N ALA A 31 -0.55 -2.94 4.22
CA ALA A 31 -1.38 -4.07 3.85
C ALA A 31 -0.72 -5.43 4.23
N LEU A 32 0.61 -5.51 4.28
CA LEU A 32 1.33 -6.65 4.89
C LEU A 32 1.06 -6.77 6.40
N ASN A 33 1.08 -5.66 7.15
CA ASN A 33 0.76 -5.68 8.58
C ASN A 33 -0.69 -6.11 8.85
N VAL A 34 -1.63 -5.74 7.97
CA VAL A 34 -3.03 -6.17 8.04
C VAL A 34 -3.15 -7.67 7.79
N ILE A 35 -2.46 -8.22 6.78
CA ILE A 35 -2.44 -9.68 6.54
C ILE A 35 -1.88 -10.41 7.76
N TYR A 36 -0.80 -9.92 8.35
CA TYR A 36 -0.22 -10.54 9.56
C TYR A 36 -1.21 -10.55 10.73
N LEU A 37 -1.96 -9.46 10.94
CA LEU A 37 -3.04 -9.43 11.93
C LEU A 37 -4.11 -10.49 11.65
N TYR A 38 -4.55 -10.62 10.39
CA TYR A 38 -5.51 -11.66 10.01
C TYR A 38 -4.93 -13.07 10.23
N MET A 39 -3.69 -13.35 9.82
CA MET A 39 -3.05 -14.65 10.08
C MET A 39 -3.09 -14.99 11.58
N SER A 40 -2.73 -14.05 12.45
CA SER A 40 -2.76 -14.26 13.90
C SER A 40 -4.18 -14.50 14.45
N TYR A 41 -5.19 -13.84 13.89
CA TYR A 41 -6.59 -14.05 14.28
C TYR A 41 -7.11 -15.44 13.85
N TYR A 42 -6.77 -15.88 12.63
CA TYR A 42 -7.14 -17.18 12.12
C TYR A 42 -6.46 -18.33 12.89
N GLU A 43 -5.21 -18.14 13.30
CA GLU A 43 -4.50 -19.10 14.18
C GLU A 43 -5.20 -19.26 15.54
N ILE A 44 -5.59 -18.16 16.18
CA ILE A 44 -6.27 -18.18 17.50
C ILE A 44 -7.62 -18.89 17.40
N MET A 45 -8.36 -18.64 16.32
CA MET A 45 -9.68 -19.23 16.12
C MET A 45 -9.64 -20.60 15.41
N SER A 46 -8.45 -21.10 15.06
CA SER A 46 -8.24 -22.35 14.31
C SER A 46 -9.03 -22.46 13.00
N PHE A 47 -9.18 -21.34 12.28
CA PHE A 47 -9.86 -21.30 10.99
C PHE A 47 -8.92 -21.67 9.83
N ASN A 48 -9.49 -22.12 8.71
CA ASN A 48 -8.72 -22.40 7.50
C ASN A 48 -8.27 -21.12 6.77
N TYR A 49 -7.07 -21.13 6.21
CA TYR A 49 -6.42 -19.98 5.55
C TYR A 49 -6.94 -19.61 4.14
N TRP A 50 -8.00 -20.27 3.64
CA TRP A 50 -8.49 -20.04 2.28
C TRP A 50 -8.88 -18.58 2.01
N ILE A 51 -9.51 -17.92 2.99
CA ILE A 51 -9.89 -16.50 2.90
C ILE A 51 -8.65 -15.60 2.88
N LEU A 52 -7.60 -15.96 3.61
CA LEU A 52 -6.34 -15.21 3.64
C LEU A 52 -5.61 -15.25 2.29
N ILE A 53 -5.63 -16.39 1.60
CA ILE A 53 -5.06 -16.51 0.25
C ILE A 53 -5.81 -15.62 -0.75
N TYR A 54 -7.14 -15.58 -0.67
CA TYR A 54 -7.93 -14.69 -1.52
C TYR A 54 -7.59 -13.21 -1.26
N MET A 55 -7.50 -12.79 0.00
CA MET A 55 -7.12 -11.42 0.37
C MET A 55 -5.72 -11.03 -0.14
N LEU A 56 -4.76 -11.96 -0.10
CA LEU A 56 -3.42 -11.76 -0.66
C LEU A 56 -3.44 -11.49 -2.16
N ILE A 57 -4.25 -12.22 -2.93
CA ILE A 57 -4.34 -12.05 -4.38
C ILE A 57 -4.90 -10.66 -4.72
N PHE A 58 -5.99 -10.23 -4.05
CA PHE A 58 -6.56 -8.90 -4.26
C PHE A 58 -5.57 -7.78 -3.95
N MET A 59 -4.84 -7.90 -2.84
CA MET A 59 -3.85 -6.90 -2.46
C MET A 59 -2.74 -6.76 -3.50
N VAL A 60 -2.25 -7.87 -4.06
CA VAL A 60 -1.20 -7.82 -5.11
C VAL A 60 -1.75 -7.22 -6.40
N CYS A 61 -3.00 -7.51 -6.78
CA CYS A 61 -3.62 -6.90 -7.95
C CYS A 61 -3.73 -5.37 -7.84
N ASP A 62 -4.15 -4.86 -6.68
CA ASP A 62 -4.23 -3.41 -6.44
C ASP A 62 -2.84 -2.74 -6.46
N ALA A 63 -1.82 -3.43 -5.94
CA ALA A 63 -0.44 -2.95 -6.01
C ALA A 63 0.06 -2.85 -7.46
N VAL A 64 -0.18 -3.88 -8.30
CA VAL A 64 0.22 -3.88 -9.73
C VAL A 64 -0.51 -2.78 -10.50
N LEU A 65 -1.80 -2.55 -10.22
CA LEU A 65 -2.54 -1.42 -10.79
C LEU A 65 -1.90 -0.09 -10.41
N GLY A 66 -1.54 0.09 -9.14
CA GLY A 66 -0.83 1.28 -8.64
C GLY A 66 0.51 1.53 -9.33
N LEU A 67 1.34 0.50 -9.53
CA LEU A 67 2.59 0.62 -10.27
C LEU A 67 2.38 0.92 -11.76
N SER A 68 1.39 0.30 -12.40
CA SER A 68 1.10 0.53 -13.82
C SER A 68 0.69 1.99 -14.10
N LEU A 69 -0.10 2.59 -13.19
CA LEU A 69 -0.45 4.01 -13.22
C LEU A 69 0.79 4.90 -13.07
N LEU A 70 1.70 4.55 -12.15
CA LEU A 70 2.95 5.28 -11.97
C LEU A 70 3.80 5.26 -13.24
N ILE A 71 3.91 4.10 -13.92
CA ILE A 71 4.65 3.98 -15.18
C ILE A 71 4.01 4.83 -16.29
N MET A 72 2.68 4.85 -16.38
CA MET A 72 1.98 5.71 -17.34
C MET A 72 2.27 7.19 -17.07
N MET A 73 2.18 7.65 -15.82
CA MET A 73 2.47 9.05 -15.45
C MET A 73 3.88 9.48 -15.85
N ILE A 74 4.87 8.61 -15.66
CA ILE A 74 6.26 8.89 -16.07
C ILE A 74 6.37 9.01 -17.59
N ARG A 75 5.69 8.14 -18.36
CA ARG A 75 5.79 8.12 -19.82
C ARG A 75 5.03 9.23 -20.53
N SER A 76 3.88 9.65 -20.01
CA SER A 76 3.03 10.65 -20.68
C SER A 76 3.40 12.09 -20.33
N TYR A 77 3.95 12.34 -19.15
CA TYR A 77 4.04 13.70 -18.60
C TYR A 77 5.43 14.08 -18.04
N GLY A 78 6.50 13.41 -18.51
CA GLY A 78 7.87 13.49 -18.01
C GLY A 78 8.27 14.82 -17.30
N HIS A 79 8.85 14.70 -16.09
CA HIS A 79 9.22 15.74 -15.11
C HIS A 79 8.14 16.76 -14.70
N ASN A 80 7.33 17.28 -15.62
CA ASN A 80 6.43 18.41 -15.39
C ASN A 80 5.20 18.05 -14.53
N TYR A 81 4.71 16.80 -14.56
CA TYR A 81 3.61 16.38 -13.68
C TYR A 81 4.02 16.00 -12.27
N ILE A 82 5.27 15.59 -12.01
CA ILE A 82 5.74 15.46 -10.62
C ILE A 82 5.64 16.83 -9.94
N ASN A 83 5.98 17.90 -10.67
CA ASN A 83 5.87 19.26 -10.18
C ASN A 83 4.42 19.78 -10.14
N LEU A 84 3.58 19.44 -11.13
CA LEU A 84 2.16 19.86 -11.14
C LEU A 84 1.31 19.13 -10.09
N LEU A 85 1.56 17.84 -9.87
CA LEU A 85 0.88 17.04 -8.84
C LEU A 85 1.35 17.45 -7.43
N PHE A 86 2.58 17.96 -7.30
CA PHE A 86 3.09 18.63 -6.08
C PHE A 86 2.47 20.03 -5.87
N MET A 87 1.93 20.67 -6.91
CA MET A 87 1.32 22.00 -6.84
C MET A 87 -0.20 21.97 -6.61
N THR A 88 -0.87 20.84 -6.86
CA THR A 88 -2.32 20.67 -6.67
C THR A 88 -2.72 19.92 -5.40
N PHE A 89 -1.76 19.53 -4.55
CA PHE A 89 -1.99 19.01 -3.19
C PHE A 89 -1.08 19.69 -2.17
#